data_AF-A0A7S1X699-F1
#
_entry.id   AF-A0A7S1X699-F1
#
_cell.length_a   1.000
_cell.length_b   1.000
_cell.length_c   1.000
_cell.angle_alpha   90.00
_cell.angle_beta   90.00
_cell.angle_gamma   90.00
#
_symmetry.space_group_name_H-M   'P 1'
#
loop_
_entity.id
_entity.type
_entity.pdbx_description
1 polymer ?
#
loop_
_entity_poly.entity_id
_entity_poly.type
_entity_poly.pdbx_seq_one_letter_code
_entity_poly.pdbx_strand_id
1 'polypeptide(L)'
;GLQGLLDNREGAGAWEAAAVERVMMLALECVRPTVLLRPGLQEVAKRLEAFRDAKPRQKSSAAPMASSSTAEDFELESWLSCPLSLCVMDDPVVAEDGFTYERRYIETHLRTRAVSPMTNLPMGSMLMANRTMRSMIAERYSNR
;
A
#
# COMPACT_ATOMS: atom_id res chain seq x y z
N GLY A 1 -6.37 -12.62 -13.34
CA GLY A 1 -6.98 -11.27 -13.26
C GLY A 1 -7.40 -11.00 -11.83
N LEU A 2 -7.38 -9.75 -11.40
CA LEU A 2 -7.81 -9.31 -10.06
C LEU A 2 -9.25 -9.76 -9.70
N GLN A 3 -10.07 -10.06 -10.71
CA GLN A 3 -11.34 -10.77 -10.56
C GLN A 3 -11.18 -12.06 -9.73
N GLY A 4 -10.18 -12.91 -10.01
CA GLY A 4 -9.98 -14.18 -9.29
C GLY A 4 -9.52 -14.03 -7.83
N LEU A 5 -9.01 -12.86 -7.44
CA LEU A 5 -8.64 -12.56 -6.05
C LEU A 5 -9.86 -12.03 -5.25
N LEU A 6 -10.78 -11.33 -5.92
CA LEU A 6 -12.04 -10.82 -5.37
C LEU A 6 -13.18 -11.86 -5.45
N ASP A 7 -13.11 -12.77 -6.42
CA ASP A 7 -14.03 -13.91 -6.62
C ASP A 7 -13.73 -15.06 -5.67
N ASN A 8 -12.70 -14.94 -4.82
CA ASN A 8 -12.41 -15.89 -3.75
C ASN A 8 -13.37 -15.72 -2.55
N ARG A 9 -14.67 -15.61 -2.88
CA ARG A 9 -15.82 -15.52 -1.98
C ARG A 9 -16.01 -16.80 -1.18
N GLU A 10 -15.29 -17.86 -1.53
CA GLU A 10 -15.24 -19.12 -0.78
C GLU A 10 -14.36 -19.03 0.48
N GLY A 11 -13.43 -18.06 0.57
CA GLY A 11 -12.54 -17.88 1.73
C GLY A 11 -12.85 -16.66 2.61
N ALA A 12 -13.42 -15.60 2.03
CA ALA A 12 -13.85 -14.41 2.79
C ALA A 12 -15.24 -14.63 3.40
N GLY A 13 -15.32 -15.56 4.36
CA GLY A 13 -16.51 -15.72 5.20
C GLY A 13 -16.93 -14.37 5.79
N ALA A 14 -18.22 -14.16 6.01
CA ALA A 14 -18.75 -12.91 6.53
C ALA A 14 -18.11 -12.53 7.89
N TRP A 15 -17.08 -11.67 7.86
CA TRP A 15 -16.46 -11.13 9.08
C TRP A 15 -17.44 -10.20 9.78
N GLU A 16 -17.44 -10.22 11.11
CA GLU A 16 -18.23 -9.28 11.90
C GLU A 16 -17.72 -7.86 11.68
N ALA A 17 -18.62 -6.85 11.62
CA ALA A 17 -18.23 -5.45 11.49
C ALA A 17 -17.20 -5.03 12.54
N ALA A 18 -17.35 -5.49 13.79
CA ALA A 18 -16.39 -5.24 14.85
C ALA A 18 -15.02 -5.91 14.60
N ALA A 19 -14.99 -7.06 13.93
CA ALA A 19 -13.72 -7.69 13.53
C ALA A 19 -13.04 -6.89 12.41
N VAL A 20 -13.80 -6.45 11.41
CA VAL A 20 -13.30 -5.57 10.32
C VAL A 20 -12.75 -4.27 10.89
N GLU A 21 -13.49 -3.62 11.78
CA GLU A 21 -13.07 -2.36 12.43
C GLU A 21 -11.76 -2.55 13.21
N ARG A 22 -11.64 -3.62 14.00
CA ARG A 22 -10.41 -3.87 14.77
C ARG A 22 -9.21 -4.22 13.88
N VAL A 23 -9.40 -4.95 12.79
CA VAL A 23 -8.33 -5.24 11.81
C VAL A 23 -7.92 -3.97 11.07
N MET A 24 -8.88 -3.12 10.69
CA MET A 24 -8.63 -1.81 10.08
C MET A 24 -7.82 -0.91 11.01
N MET A 25 -8.23 -0.79 12.27
CA MET A 25 -7.51 0.01 13.27
C MET A 25 -6.09 -0.50 13.50
N LEU A 26 -5.89 -1.82 13.56
CA LEU A 26 -4.56 -2.41 13.62
C LEU A 26 -3.73 -2.08 12.37
N ALA A 27 -4.31 -2.11 11.17
CA ALA A 27 -3.62 -1.71 9.94
C ALA A 27 -3.20 -0.24 9.98
N LEU A 28 -4.07 0.67 10.46
CA LEU A 28 -3.74 2.08 10.64
C LEU A 28 -2.59 2.31 11.62
N GLU A 29 -2.50 1.51 12.70
CA GLU A 29 -1.36 1.55 13.61
C GLU A 29 -0.04 1.16 12.92
N CYS A 30 -0.07 0.17 12.02
CA CYS A 30 1.10 -0.30 11.27
C CYS A 30 1.64 0.73 10.27
N VAL A 31 0.80 1.66 9.79
CA VAL A 31 1.17 2.68 8.79
C VAL A 31 1.39 4.07 9.38
N ARG A 32 1.44 4.22 10.72
CA ARG A 32 1.66 5.52 11.38
C ARG A 32 2.90 6.24 10.82
N PRO A 33 2.87 7.59 10.65
CA PRO A 33 4.00 8.35 10.11
C PRO A 33 5.27 8.21 10.96
N THR A 34 5.10 8.16 12.28
CA THR A 34 6.19 7.97 13.24
C THR A 34 6.48 6.47 13.41
N VAL A 35 7.63 6.02 12.92
CA VAL A 35 8.04 4.60 12.96
C VAL A 35 8.06 4.03 14.38
N LEU A 36 8.47 4.82 15.38
CA LEU A 36 8.51 4.40 16.78
C LEU A 36 7.13 4.16 17.40
N LEU A 37 6.06 4.65 16.77
CA LEU A 37 4.67 4.43 17.21
C LEU A 37 4.01 3.23 16.52
N ARG A 38 4.73 2.56 15.60
CA ARG A 38 4.22 1.36 14.93
C ARG A 38 4.42 0.15 15.84
N PRO A 39 3.44 -0.76 15.93
CA PRO A 39 3.61 -2.01 16.67
C PRO A 39 4.70 -2.89 16.01
N GLY A 40 5.40 -3.67 16.82
CA GLY A 40 6.34 -4.67 16.33
C GLY A 40 5.64 -5.84 15.64
N LEU A 41 6.31 -6.48 14.68
CA LEU A 41 5.72 -7.55 13.86
C LEU A 41 5.11 -8.70 14.69
N GLN A 42 5.76 -9.09 15.79
CA GLN A 42 5.28 -10.15 16.68
C GLN A 42 3.96 -9.77 17.37
N GLU A 43 3.80 -8.50 17.75
CA GLU A 43 2.57 -8.00 18.36
C GLU A 43 1.42 -7.96 17.35
N VAL A 44 1.71 -7.51 16.12
CA VAL A 44 0.73 -7.52 15.02
C VAL A 44 0.28 -8.94 14.71
N ALA A 45 1.20 -9.90 14.59
CA ALA A 45 0.89 -11.29 14.32
C ALA A 45 -0.02 -11.89 15.40
N LYS A 46 0.32 -11.69 16.68
CA LYS A 46 -0.50 -12.12 17.81
C LYS A 46 -1.91 -11.53 17.79
N ARG A 47 -2.02 -10.23 17.48
CA ARG A 47 -3.32 -9.56 17.36
C ARG A 47 -4.13 -10.15 16.21
N LEU A 48 -3.52 -10.43 15.05
CA LEU A 48 -4.19 -11.04 13.89
C LEU A 48 -4.66 -12.48 14.17
N GLU A 49 -3.87 -13.27 14.89
CA GLU A 49 -4.25 -14.63 15.29
C GLU A 49 -5.53 -14.67 16.12
N ALA A 50 -5.75 -13.67 16.98
CA ALA A 50 -6.99 -13.55 17.76
C ALA A 50 -8.26 -13.37 16.90
N PHE A 51 -8.12 -12.99 15.62
CA PHE A 51 -9.23 -12.89 14.67
C PHE A 51 -9.43 -14.15 13.84
N ARG A 52 -8.42 -15.03 13.76
CA ARG A 52 -8.48 -16.26 12.96
C ARG A 52 -9.53 -17.24 13.48
N ASP A 53 -9.73 -17.28 14.80
CA ASP A 53 -10.63 -18.23 15.47
C ASP A 53 -12.07 -17.69 15.66
N ALA A 54 -12.36 -16.47 15.17
CA ALA A 54 -13.67 -15.85 15.28
C ALA A 54 -14.66 -16.48 14.27
N LYS A 55 -15.59 -17.31 14.77
CA LYS A 55 -16.62 -17.97 13.95
C LYS A 55 -17.58 -16.94 13.31
N PRO A 56 -17.83 -16.98 11.98
CA PRO A 56 -18.75 -16.05 11.34
C PRO A 56 -20.18 -16.30 11.81
N ARG A 57 -20.87 -15.24 12.23
CA ARG A 57 -22.28 -15.27 12.63
C ARG A 57 -23.09 -14.55 11.55
N GLN A 58 -23.89 -15.33 10.80
CA GLN A 58 -24.77 -14.79 9.77
C GLN A 58 -25.79 -13.83 10.38
N LYS A 59 -25.72 -12.55 10.01
CA LYS A 59 -26.90 -11.68 9.91
C LYS A 59 -26.60 -10.49 8.99
N SER A 60 -27.41 -10.42 7.94
CA SER A 60 -27.54 -9.35 6.97
C SER A 60 -27.82 -7.99 7.61
N SER A 61 -27.10 -6.95 7.19
CA SER A 61 -27.72 -5.75 6.63
C SER A 61 -26.62 -4.87 6.03
N ALA A 62 -26.80 -4.50 4.76
CA ALA A 62 -25.93 -3.58 4.06
C ALA A 62 -26.25 -2.15 4.52
N ALA A 63 -25.22 -1.40 4.90
CA ALA A 63 -25.25 0.06 4.89
C ALA A 63 -24.32 0.53 3.76
N PRO A 64 -24.75 1.45 2.88
CA PRO A 64 -23.86 2.00 1.86
C PRO A 64 -23.05 3.12 2.51
N MET A 65 -21.73 3.00 2.53
CA MET A 65 -20.86 4.17 2.68
C MET A 65 -20.25 4.48 1.33
N ALA A 66 -20.83 5.50 0.71
CA ALA A 66 -20.33 6.14 -0.48
C ALA A 66 -18.97 6.78 -0.21
N SER A 67 -17.97 6.36 -0.98
CA SER A 67 -16.99 7.28 -1.53
C SER A 67 -16.95 6.97 -3.03
N SER A 68 -17.25 7.96 -3.85
CA SER A 68 -17.27 7.82 -5.31
C SER A 68 -15.83 7.81 -5.83
N SER A 69 -15.12 6.71 -5.60
CA SER A 69 -13.82 6.46 -6.22
C SER A 69 -14.00 5.27 -7.14
N THR A 70 -13.80 5.45 -8.44
CA THR A 70 -13.92 4.35 -9.42
C THR A 70 -12.72 3.42 -9.31
N ALA A 71 -12.82 2.20 -9.84
CA ALA A 71 -11.67 1.28 -9.89
C ALA A 71 -10.44 1.91 -10.60
N GLU A 72 -10.68 2.81 -11.55
CA GLU A 72 -9.66 3.56 -12.29
C GLU A 72 -8.89 4.54 -11.39
N ASP A 73 -9.57 5.17 -10.42
CA ASP A 73 -8.93 6.07 -9.46
C ASP A 73 -7.91 5.33 -8.59
N PHE A 74 -8.23 4.10 -8.19
CA PHE A 74 -7.35 3.25 -7.38
C PHE A 74 -6.11 2.79 -8.16
N GLU A 75 -6.27 2.38 -9.43
CA GLU A 75 -5.13 1.98 -10.26
C GLU A 75 -4.19 3.14 -10.53
N LEU A 76 -4.74 4.34 -10.77
CA LEU A 76 -3.95 5.54 -10.96
C LEU A 76 -3.17 5.92 -9.68
N GLU A 77 -3.82 5.91 -8.51
CA GLU A 77 -3.15 6.19 -7.23
C GLU A 77 -1.99 5.21 -6.96
N SER A 78 -2.13 3.95 -7.38
CA SER A 78 -1.06 2.96 -7.32
C SER A 78 0.15 3.35 -8.18
N TRP A 79 -0.07 3.85 -9.40
CA TRP A 79 1.02 4.23 -10.31
C TRP A 79 1.74 5.52 -9.87
N LEU A 80 1.02 6.40 -9.20
CA LEU A 80 1.57 7.63 -8.61
C LEU A 80 2.29 7.38 -7.27
N SER A 81 2.19 6.16 -6.73
CA SER A 81 2.80 5.77 -5.46
C SER A 81 4.15 5.08 -5.65
N CYS A 82 5.07 5.34 -4.73
CA CYS A 82 6.39 4.72 -4.72
C CYS A 82 6.29 3.25 -4.27
N PRO A 83 6.84 2.27 -5.02
CA PRO A 83 6.79 0.85 -4.67
C PRO A 83 7.43 0.49 -3.31
N LEU A 84 8.40 1.29 -2.84
CA LEU A 84 9.06 1.07 -1.55
C LEU A 84 8.26 1.63 -0.37
N SER A 85 7.63 2.79 -0.55
CA SER A 85 6.94 3.50 0.55
C SER A 85 5.44 3.25 0.58
N LEU A 86 4.87 2.82 -0.54
CA LEU A 86 3.44 2.69 -0.78
C LEU A 86 2.66 3.99 -0.54
N CYS A 87 3.35 5.13 -0.71
CA CYS A 87 2.79 6.48 -0.62
C CYS A 87 3.06 7.23 -1.93
N VAL A 88 2.20 8.21 -2.21
CA VAL A 88 2.37 9.16 -3.33
C VAL A 88 3.76 9.80 -3.29
N MET A 89 4.40 9.89 -4.45
CA MET A 89 5.74 10.46 -4.58
C MET A 89 5.72 11.99 -4.55
N ASP A 90 6.64 12.60 -3.81
CA ASP A 90 6.91 14.04 -3.82
C ASP A 90 8.09 14.36 -4.75
N ASP A 91 9.15 13.54 -4.67
CA ASP A 91 10.32 13.61 -5.53
C ASP A 91 10.53 12.31 -6.32
N PRO A 92 9.72 12.07 -7.38
CA PRO A 92 9.84 10.87 -8.19
C PRO A 92 11.15 10.86 -9.00
N VAL A 93 11.88 9.76 -8.90
CA VAL A 93 13.13 9.50 -9.64
C VAL A 93 13.09 8.14 -10.32
N VAL A 94 13.65 8.05 -11.53
CA VAL A 94 13.87 6.81 -12.27
C VAL A 94 15.24 6.24 -11.89
N ALA A 95 15.27 4.97 -11.49
CA ALA A 95 16.51 4.23 -11.26
C ALA A 95 16.97 3.50 -12.55
N GLU A 96 18.15 2.88 -12.53
CA GLU A 96 18.74 2.20 -13.69
C GLU A 96 17.90 1.02 -14.21
N ASP A 97 17.04 0.45 -13.36
CA ASP A 97 16.10 -0.60 -13.72
C ASP A 97 14.84 -0.08 -14.46
N GLY A 98 14.72 1.23 -14.65
CA GLY A 98 13.62 1.89 -15.34
C GLY A 98 12.38 2.14 -14.47
N PHE A 99 12.38 1.74 -13.19
CA PHE A 99 11.27 1.98 -12.29
C PHE A 99 11.37 3.36 -11.62
N THR A 100 10.21 3.92 -11.26
CA THR A 100 10.13 5.20 -10.55
C THR A 100 9.90 4.98 -9.05
N TYR A 101 10.66 5.72 -8.24
CA TYR A 101 10.61 5.66 -6.80
C TYR A 101 10.59 7.07 -6.21
N GLU A 102 10.18 7.17 -4.95
CA GLU A 102 10.46 8.34 -4.14
C GLU A 102 11.95 8.38 -3.78
N ARG A 103 12.63 9.48 -4.10
CA ARG A 103 14.08 9.66 -3.97
C ARG A 103 14.63 9.17 -2.63
N ARG A 104 14.06 9.65 -1.51
CA ARG A 104 14.59 9.35 -0.17
C ARG A 104 14.61 7.85 0.16
N TYR A 105 13.67 7.08 -0.39
CA TYR A 105 13.58 5.64 -0.13
C TYR A 105 14.54 4.85 -1.01
N ILE A 106 14.65 5.18 -2.29
CA ILE A 106 15.56 4.47 -3.20
C ILE A 106 17.03 4.76 -2.88
N GLU A 107 17.38 5.99 -2.49
CA GLU A 107 18.74 6.33 -2.03
C GLU A 107 19.12 5.56 -0.75
N THR A 108 18.17 5.38 0.16
CA THR A 108 18.40 4.59 1.38
C THR A 108 18.55 3.10 1.07
N HIS A 109 17.72 2.57 0.18
CA HIS A 109 17.82 1.18 -0.28
C HIS A 109 19.18 0.91 -0.91
N LEU A 110 19.60 1.72 -1.90
CA LEU A 110 20.84 1.53 -2.65
C LEU A 110 22.11 1.69 -1.82
N ARG A 111 22.07 2.47 -0.73
CA ARG A 111 23.17 2.51 0.26
C ARG A 111 23.37 1.19 0.99
N THR A 112 22.32 0.39 1.13
CA THR A 112 22.36 -0.90 1.85
C THR A 112 22.42 -2.10 0.94
N ARG A 113 21.82 -2.00 -0.26
CA ARG A 113 21.65 -3.08 -1.23
C ARG A 113 21.73 -2.53 -2.64
N ALA A 114 22.80 -2.87 -3.37
CA ALA A 114 22.98 -2.49 -4.77
C ALA A 114 22.16 -3.38 -5.73
N VAL A 115 20.86 -3.51 -5.48
CA VAL A 115 19.92 -4.30 -6.31
C VAL A 115 18.61 -3.53 -6.49
N SER A 116 17.91 -3.78 -7.59
CA SER A 116 16.56 -3.28 -7.85
C SER A 116 15.56 -3.76 -6.79
N PRO A 117 14.76 -2.88 -6.16
CA PRO A 117 13.64 -3.28 -5.33
C PRO A 117 12.57 -4.12 -6.05
N MET A 118 12.44 -3.97 -7.37
CA MET A 118 11.37 -4.60 -8.15
C MET A 118 11.78 -5.95 -8.73
N THR A 119 13.02 -6.05 -9.22
CA THR A 119 13.50 -7.25 -9.92
C THR A 119 14.53 -8.03 -9.11
N ASN A 120 15.06 -7.45 -8.03
CA ASN A 120 16.14 -8.01 -7.23
C ASN A 120 17.43 -8.28 -8.03
N LEU A 121 17.57 -7.68 -9.22
CA LEU A 121 18.78 -7.74 -10.03
C LEU A 121 19.77 -6.64 -9.61
N PRO A 122 21.09 -6.87 -9.73
CA PRO A 122 22.10 -5.84 -9.45
C PRO A 122 21.88 -4.57 -10.26
N MET A 123 22.00 -3.41 -9.61
CA MET A 123 21.96 -2.10 -10.28
C MET A 123 22.81 -1.08 -9.54
N GLY A 124 23.25 -0.05 -10.27
CA GLY A 124 24.00 1.07 -9.70
C GLY A 124 23.13 2.04 -8.91
N SER A 125 23.71 3.19 -8.58
CA SER A 125 23.08 4.24 -7.79
C SER A 125 22.67 5.46 -8.61
N MET A 126 22.62 5.36 -9.94
CA MET A 126 22.22 6.48 -10.79
C MET A 126 20.71 6.70 -10.69
N LEU A 127 20.32 7.93 -10.36
CA LEU A 127 18.93 8.34 -10.21
C LEU A 127 18.66 9.59 -11.07
N MET A 128 17.67 9.49 -11.97
CA MET A 128 17.25 10.58 -12.85
C MET A 128 15.90 11.13 -12.39
N ALA A 129 15.75 12.45 -12.30
CA ALA A 129 14.47 13.05 -11.90
C ALA A 129 13.36 12.73 -12.92
N ASN A 130 12.22 12.18 -12.46
CA ASN A 130 11.06 11.91 -13.29
C ASN A 130 10.11 13.12 -13.28
N ARG A 131 10.45 14.13 -14.08
CA ARG A 131 9.66 15.38 -14.15
C ARG A 131 8.23 15.14 -14.63
N THR A 132 8.03 14.19 -15.55
CA THR A 132 6.69 13.83 -16.06
C THR A 132 5.80 13.29 -14.95
N MET A 133 6.29 12.31 -14.17
CA MET A 133 5.55 11.79 -13.02
C MET A 133 5.27 12.87 -11.99
N ARG A 134 6.25 13.75 -11.71
CA ARG A 134 6.06 14.86 -10.78
C ARG A 134 4.91 15.79 -11.22
N SER A 135 4.85 16.12 -12.51
CA SER A 135 3.76 16.92 -13.07
C SER A 135 2.41 16.22 -12.97
N MET A 136 2.34 14.92 -13.29
CA MET A 136 1.12 14.13 -13.19
C MET A 136 0.57 14.08 -11.75
N ILE A 137 1.46 13.88 -10.77
CA ILE A 137 1.10 13.90 -9.36
C ILE A 137 0.58 15.29 -8.97
N ALA A 138 1.32 16.34 -9.31
CA ALA A 138 0.92 17.71 -8.98
C ALA A 138 -0.46 18.05 -9.58
N GLU A 139 -0.71 17.72 -10.85
CA GLU A 139 -2.00 17.95 -11.51
C GLU A 139 -3.14 17.21 -10.81
N ARG A 140 -2.94 15.92 -10.47
CA ARG A 140 -3.95 15.09 -9.81
C ARG A 140 -4.33 15.62 -8.43
N TYR A 141 -3.36 16.07 -7.65
CA TYR A 141 -3.60 16.53 -6.27
C TYR A 141 -3.87 18.04 -6.17
N SER A 142 -3.69 18.82 -7.25
CA SER A 142 -4.10 20.23 -7.29
C SER A 142 -5.58 20.42 -7.64
N ASN A 143 -6.20 19.44 -8.32
CA ASN A 143 -7.58 19.48 -8.80
C ASN A 143 -8.59 18.74 -7.90
N ARG A 144 -8.21 18.45 -6.65
CA ARG A 144 -9.10 17.90 -5.61
C ARG A 144 -9.37 18.97 -4.56
#